data_AF-A0A955MUQ2-F1
#
_entry.id   AF-A0A955MUQ2-F1
#
_cell.length_a   1.000
_cell.length_b   1.000
_cell.length_c   1.000
_cell.angle_alpha   90.00
_cell.angle_beta   90.00
_cell.angle_gamma   90.00
#
_symmetry.space_group_name_H-M   'P 1'
#
loop_
_entity.id
_entity.type
_entity.pdbx_description
1 polymer ?
#
loop_
_entity_poly.entity_id
_entity_poly.type
_entity_poly.pdbx_seq_one_letter_code
_entity_poly.pdbx_strand_id
1 'polypeptide(L)'
;MKKFFGLLLLLIILAFAFQGSRGIWEPDEGYYIGIARDMVETGDWIVPQLNLRPFLDKPPIVYWGSAFMMDQFGFNEWSARIPHSVWFLLTAVFVYLLGKDMFDEKTGILSALIYATSPIPFVAANIVTPDTPLTVWVSAMFLGFWKVFRSQSKPRRLMWEFFLGVSGGLAFLSKGPATFVYMAPVFFFLLASGNLKAYCLRWGFLMCSLLFVAVGASWYVAVIYYIPGALHYFLESQVTGRLFTEEFNRNPEWYTFTYVYLPVVLFGTLPWSVAWLPRIIHLYKNRGFERKPLRQWDRRTL
;
A
#
# COMPACT_ATOMS: atom_id res chain seq x y z
N MET A 1 18.18 -16.25 12.90
CA MET A 1 18.37 -14.97 13.63
C MET A 1 19.43 -14.07 13.00
N LYS A 2 20.71 -14.47 12.88
CA LYS A 2 21.78 -13.63 12.27
C LYS A 2 21.44 -13.09 10.85
N LYS A 3 20.87 -13.94 9.98
CA LYS A 3 20.45 -13.56 8.62
C LYS A 3 19.37 -12.48 8.60
N PHE A 4 18.38 -12.61 9.49
CA PHE A 4 17.30 -11.64 9.62
C PHE A 4 17.80 -10.28 10.13
N PHE A 5 18.72 -10.28 11.11
CA PHE A 5 19.33 -9.05 11.59
C PHE A 5 20.15 -8.35 10.50
N GLY A 6 20.97 -9.10 9.76
CA GLY A 6 21.72 -8.56 8.62
C GLY A 6 20.81 -8.00 7.53
N LEU A 7 19.69 -8.68 7.23
CA LEU A 7 18.67 -8.17 6.32
C LEU A 7 18.08 -6.85 6.85
N LEU A 8 17.66 -6.80 8.11
CA LEU A 8 17.04 -5.62 8.69
C LEU A 8 17.99 -4.41 8.66
N LEU A 9 19.27 -4.61 8.99
CA LEU A 9 20.28 -3.56 8.91
C LEU A 9 20.43 -3.03 7.47
N LEU A 10 20.50 -3.92 6.48
CA LEU A 10 20.56 -3.52 5.08
C LEU A 10 19.30 -2.75 4.64
N LEU A 11 18.12 -3.21 5.05
CA LEU A 11 16.86 -2.53 4.74
C LEU A 11 16.80 -1.14 5.35
N ILE A 12 17.31 -0.95 6.58
CA ILE A 12 17.41 0.37 7.22
C ILE A 12 18.36 1.27 6.42
N ILE A 13 19.54 0.77 6.04
CA ILE A 13 20.49 1.53 5.24
C ILE A 13 19.84 1.99 3.92
N LEU A 14 19.15 1.09 3.22
CA LEU A 14 18.49 1.43 1.95
C LEU A 14 17.31 2.40 2.14
N ALA A 15 16.49 2.19 3.17
CA ALA A 15 15.32 3.02 3.44
C ALA A 15 15.68 4.49 3.69
N PHE A 16 16.77 4.71 4.43
CA PHE A 16 17.23 6.04 4.84
C PHE A 16 18.36 6.60 3.97
N ALA A 17 18.78 5.87 2.94
CA ALA A 17 19.77 6.38 1.99
C ALA A 17 19.21 7.59 1.25
N PHE A 18 20.05 8.61 1.04
CA PHE A 18 19.78 9.80 0.23
C PHE A 18 18.66 10.73 0.73
N GLN A 19 18.09 10.47 1.91
CA GLN A 19 17.12 11.35 2.55
C GLN A 19 17.77 12.72 2.83
N GLY A 20 17.29 13.76 2.15
CA GLY A 20 17.83 15.13 2.25
C GLY A 20 19.04 15.42 1.34
N SER A 21 19.46 14.49 0.48
CA SER A 21 20.58 14.71 -0.46
C SER A 21 20.21 15.57 -1.69
N ARG A 22 18.93 15.88 -1.86
CA ARG A 22 18.39 16.69 -2.95
C ARG A 22 17.26 17.60 -2.46
N GLY A 23 17.07 18.72 -3.16
CA GLY A 23 15.91 19.59 -3.01
C GLY A 23 14.60 18.91 -3.40
N ILE A 24 13.49 19.61 -3.20
CA ILE A 24 12.12 19.14 -3.48
C ILE A 24 11.84 19.17 -4.99
N TRP A 25 11.22 18.13 -5.53
CA TRP A 25 10.85 18.05 -6.95
C TRP A 25 9.43 18.54 -7.20
N GLU A 26 9.31 19.53 -8.08
CA GLU A 26 8.01 20.04 -8.53
C GLU A 26 7.45 19.23 -9.71
N PRO A 27 6.11 19.15 -9.84
CA PRO A 27 5.13 19.75 -8.93
C PRO A 27 4.70 18.78 -7.80
N ASP A 28 4.79 17.47 -8.01
CA ASP A 28 4.14 16.46 -7.17
C ASP A 28 4.64 16.45 -5.72
N GLU A 29 5.96 16.43 -5.49
CA GLU A 29 6.50 16.36 -4.12
C GLU A 29 6.24 17.66 -3.35
N GLY A 30 6.37 18.81 -4.02
CA GLY A 30 6.12 20.13 -3.45
C GLY A 30 4.68 20.30 -2.95
N TYR A 31 3.69 19.78 -3.67
CA TYR A 31 2.29 19.85 -3.24
C TYR A 31 2.05 19.15 -1.90
N TYR A 32 2.51 17.91 -1.74
CA TYR A 32 2.28 17.15 -0.51
C TYR A 32 3.04 17.76 0.68
N ILE A 33 4.26 18.24 0.46
CA ILE A 33 5.06 18.91 1.49
C ILE A 33 4.45 20.25 1.88
N GLY A 34 3.96 21.03 0.91
CA GLY A 34 3.27 22.30 1.16
C GLY A 34 2.04 22.13 2.04
N ILE A 35 1.21 21.12 1.76
CA ILE A 35 0.03 20.82 2.59
C ILE A 35 0.45 20.37 3.99
N ALA A 36 1.47 19.51 4.10
CA ALA A 36 1.99 19.11 5.40
C ALA A 36 2.52 20.30 6.21
N ARG A 37 3.17 21.27 5.55
CA ARG A 37 3.61 22.52 6.16
C ARG A 37 2.43 23.36 6.65
N ASP A 38 1.42 23.58 5.81
CA ASP A 38 0.21 24.34 6.16
C ASP A 38 -0.50 23.70 7.38
N MET A 39 -0.52 22.38 7.51
CA MET A 39 -1.07 21.70 8.71
C MET A 39 -0.31 22.07 9.98
N VAL A 40 1.02 22.13 9.93
CA VAL A 40 1.85 22.50 11.09
C VAL A 40 1.69 24.00 11.41
N GLU A 41 1.75 24.87 10.40
CA GLU A 41 1.68 26.32 10.59
C GLU A 41 0.30 26.81 11.06
N THR A 42 -0.78 26.16 10.60
CA THR A 42 -2.16 26.54 10.99
C THR A 42 -2.67 25.79 12.21
N GLY A 43 -2.09 24.63 12.53
CA GLY A 43 -2.60 23.72 13.55
C GLY A 43 -3.88 22.97 13.14
N ASP A 44 -4.34 23.09 11.89
CA ASP A 44 -5.47 22.31 11.37
C ASP A 44 -4.97 20.99 10.77
N TRP A 45 -5.10 19.91 11.55
CA TRP A 45 -4.74 18.56 11.13
C TRP A 45 -5.90 17.81 10.47
N ILE A 46 -7.09 18.41 10.39
CA ILE A 46 -8.29 17.74 9.88
C ILE A 46 -8.52 18.11 8.42
N VAL A 47 -8.53 19.39 8.09
CA VAL A 47 -8.74 19.87 6.73
C VAL A 47 -7.38 20.14 6.09
N PRO A 48 -6.92 19.34 5.10
CA PRO A 48 -5.71 19.66 4.37
C PRO A 48 -5.91 20.96 3.60
N GLN A 49 -4.91 21.84 3.64
CA GLN A 49 -4.91 23.11 2.95
C GLN A 49 -3.66 23.22 2.08
N LEU A 50 -3.79 23.85 0.92
CA LEU A 50 -2.66 24.24 0.09
C LEU A 50 -2.75 25.74 -0.18
N ASN A 51 -1.77 26.50 0.32
CA ASN A 51 -1.80 27.97 0.29
C ASN A 51 -3.08 28.50 0.95
N LEU A 52 -3.43 27.93 2.12
CA LEU A 52 -4.61 28.29 2.92
C LEU A 52 -5.97 28.06 2.24
N ARG A 53 -6.02 27.19 1.24
CA ARG A 53 -7.27 26.76 0.58
C ARG A 53 -7.49 25.27 0.78
N PRO A 54 -8.71 24.81 1.14
CA PRO A 54 -9.00 23.40 1.30
C PRO A 54 -8.60 22.56 0.08
N PHE A 55 -7.87 21.47 0.33
CA PHE A 55 -7.39 20.53 -0.68
C PHE A 55 -7.80 19.10 -0.32
N LEU A 56 -8.97 18.67 -0.81
CA LEU A 56 -9.63 17.43 -0.38
C LEU A 56 -9.38 16.23 -1.32
N ASP A 57 -8.32 16.31 -2.13
CA ASP A 57 -8.07 15.38 -3.24
C ASP A 57 -7.48 14.03 -2.83
N LYS A 58 -6.83 14.01 -1.66
CA LYS A 58 -6.27 12.82 -1.03
C LYS A 58 -6.53 12.84 0.47
N PRO A 59 -6.74 11.68 1.11
CA PRO A 59 -6.88 11.59 2.55
C PRO A 59 -5.51 11.73 3.24
N PRO A 60 -5.46 11.83 4.58
CA PRO A 60 -4.45 12.64 5.22
C PRO A 60 -3.16 11.91 5.59
N ILE A 61 -3.05 10.59 5.43
CA ILE A 61 -1.89 9.84 5.96
C ILE A 61 -0.55 10.35 5.44
N VAL A 62 -0.47 10.71 4.15
CA VAL A 62 0.77 11.26 3.57
C VAL A 62 1.15 12.60 4.19
N TYR A 63 0.15 13.46 4.46
CA TYR A 63 0.36 14.77 5.07
C TYR A 63 0.70 14.62 6.54
N TRP A 64 -0.07 13.83 7.30
CA TRP A 64 0.15 13.60 8.74
C TRP A 64 1.54 13.06 9.04
N GLY A 65 2.03 12.10 8.25
CA GLY A 65 3.38 11.59 8.42
C GLY A 65 4.43 12.69 8.28
N SER A 66 4.34 13.46 7.20
CA SER A 66 5.31 14.52 6.89
C SER A 66 5.19 15.69 7.88
N ALA A 67 3.98 16.14 8.16
CA ALA A 67 3.65 17.20 9.11
C ALA A 67 4.16 16.86 10.52
N PHE A 68 3.95 15.62 10.98
CA PHE A 68 4.46 15.18 12.28
C PHE A 68 5.98 15.27 12.36
N MET A 69 6.70 14.77 11.35
CA MET A 69 8.16 14.84 11.37
C MET A 69 8.68 16.27 11.22
N MET A 70 7.99 17.09 10.43
CA MET A 70 8.31 18.51 10.25
C MET A 70 8.09 19.34 11.52
N ASP A 71 7.02 19.06 12.27
CA ASP A 71 6.74 19.67 13.57
C ASP A 71 7.82 19.33 14.61
N GLN A 72 8.28 18.08 14.62
CA GLN A 72 9.26 17.61 15.60
C GLN A 72 10.72 17.96 15.26
N PHE A 73 11.08 17.98 13.97
CA PHE A 73 12.47 18.12 13.51
C PHE A 73 12.72 19.36 12.63
N GLY A 74 11.72 20.24 12.51
CA GLY A 74 11.76 21.45 11.70
C GLY A 74 11.54 21.20 10.21
N PHE A 75 11.37 22.28 9.46
CA PHE A 75 11.10 22.24 8.02
C PHE A 75 12.39 22.04 7.23
N ASN A 76 12.60 20.81 6.77
CA ASN A 76 13.70 20.45 5.89
C ASN A 76 13.33 19.22 5.04
N GLU A 77 14.12 18.94 4.02
CA GLU A 77 13.87 17.86 3.08
C GLU A 77 13.97 16.47 3.71
N TRP A 78 14.72 16.34 4.80
CA TRP A 78 14.86 15.08 5.52
C TRP A 78 13.61 14.78 6.35
N SER A 79 13.15 15.72 7.19
CA SER A 79 11.94 15.57 7.99
C SER A 79 10.70 15.31 7.14
N ALA A 80 10.59 15.97 5.98
CA ALA A 80 9.51 15.73 5.04
C ALA A 80 9.44 14.29 4.49
N ARG A 81 10.59 13.59 4.37
CA ARG A 81 10.67 12.29 3.68
C ARG A 81 10.87 11.07 4.59
N ILE A 82 11.28 11.24 5.86
CA ILE A 82 11.41 10.12 6.81
C ILE A 82 10.19 9.18 6.84
N PRO A 83 8.93 9.66 6.83
CA PRO A 83 7.78 8.76 6.86
C PRO A 83 7.81 7.77 5.69
N HIS A 84 8.30 8.21 4.52
CA HIS A 84 8.45 7.38 3.33
C HIS A 84 9.50 6.29 3.52
N SER A 85 10.63 6.60 4.15
CA SER A 85 11.65 5.62 4.55
C SER A 85 11.06 4.56 5.48
N VAL A 86 10.27 4.99 6.47
CA VAL A 86 9.62 4.08 7.43
C VAL A 86 8.60 3.18 6.72
N TRP A 87 7.75 3.72 5.86
CA TRP A 87 6.78 2.93 5.10
C TRP A 87 7.45 1.95 4.13
N PHE A 88 8.55 2.34 3.48
CA PHE A 88 9.36 1.44 2.66
C PHE A 88 9.95 0.28 3.49
N LEU A 89 10.55 0.58 4.64
CA LEU A 89 11.11 -0.43 5.54
C LEU A 89 10.03 -1.42 6.01
N LEU A 90 8.88 -0.90 6.46
CA LEU A 90 7.75 -1.72 6.90
C LEU A 90 7.17 -2.57 5.77
N THR A 91 7.10 -2.02 4.55
CA THR A 91 6.69 -2.77 3.37
C THR A 91 7.62 -3.96 3.14
N ALA A 92 8.94 -3.74 3.14
CA ALA A 92 9.93 -4.80 2.99
C ALA A 92 9.77 -5.88 4.07
N VAL A 93 9.49 -5.49 5.32
CA VAL A 93 9.22 -6.43 6.43
C VAL A 93 7.95 -7.23 6.19
N PHE A 94 6.84 -6.61 5.78
CA PHE A 94 5.59 -7.33 5.50
C PHE A 94 5.74 -8.29 4.31
N VAL A 95 6.46 -7.89 3.27
CA VAL A 95 6.80 -8.75 2.12
C VAL A 95 7.67 -9.93 2.56
N TYR A 96 8.68 -9.71 3.42
CA TYR A 96 9.46 -10.79 4.03
C TYR A 96 8.58 -11.77 4.80
N LEU A 97 7.72 -11.26 5.69
CA LEU A 97 6.85 -12.07 6.53
C LEU A 97 5.87 -12.89 5.70
N LEU A 98 5.30 -12.29 4.65
CA LEU A 98 4.37 -12.96 3.74
C LEU A 98 5.10 -14.06 2.94
N GLY A 99 6.23 -13.74 2.31
CA GLY A 99 7.02 -14.70 1.55
C GLY A 99 7.53 -15.87 2.40
N LYS A 100 7.95 -15.58 3.64
CA LYS A 100 8.35 -16.61 4.61
C LYS A 100 7.22 -17.55 5.00
N ASP A 101 6.01 -17.01 5.17
CA ASP A 101 4.86 -17.80 5.63
C ASP A 101 4.19 -18.59 4.50
N MET A 102 4.23 -18.08 3.26
CA MET A 102 3.71 -18.77 2.09
C MET A 102 4.64 -19.89 1.61
N PHE A 103 5.96 -19.71 1.79
CA PHE A 103 6.97 -20.61 1.27
C PHE A 103 7.99 -20.95 2.36
N ASP A 104 9.10 -20.21 2.43
CA ASP A 104 10.20 -20.47 3.36
C ASP A 104 11.01 -19.20 3.68
N GLU A 105 11.88 -19.27 4.68
CA GLU A 105 12.69 -18.12 5.11
C GLU A 105 13.56 -17.54 3.98
N LYS A 106 14.08 -18.38 3.09
CA LYS A 106 14.89 -17.92 1.95
C LYS A 106 14.06 -17.09 0.99
N THR A 107 12.84 -17.52 0.69
CA THR A 107 11.89 -16.82 -0.17
C THR A 107 11.48 -15.50 0.45
N GLY A 108 11.19 -15.47 1.76
CA GLY A 108 10.96 -14.22 2.48
C GLY A 108 12.12 -13.24 2.35
N ILE A 109 13.36 -13.67 2.60
CA ILE A 109 14.55 -12.82 2.49
C ILE A 109 14.69 -12.28 1.06
N LEU A 110 14.58 -13.15 0.06
CA LEU A 110 14.69 -12.75 -1.34
C LEU A 110 13.60 -11.75 -1.73
N SER A 111 12.34 -11.97 -1.37
CA SER A 111 11.24 -11.06 -1.70
C SER A 111 11.48 -9.65 -1.13
N ALA A 112 11.97 -9.54 0.12
CA ALA A 112 12.29 -8.24 0.71
C ALA A 112 13.50 -7.58 0.06
N LEU A 113 14.54 -8.34 -0.30
CA LEU A 113 15.69 -7.81 -1.05
C LEU A 113 15.29 -7.32 -2.43
N ILE A 114 14.48 -8.09 -3.14
CA ILE A 114 13.92 -7.74 -4.45
C ILE A 114 13.17 -6.41 -4.36
N TYR A 115 12.25 -6.30 -3.40
CA TYR A 115 11.52 -5.06 -3.17
C TYR A 115 12.50 -3.92 -2.87
N ALA A 116 13.41 -4.09 -1.92
CA ALA A 116 14.25 -2.99 -1.45
C ALA A 116 15.31 -2.53 -2.47
N THR A 117 15.68 -3.38 -3.43
CA THR A 117 16.68 -3.07 -4.46
C THR A 117 16.08 -2.83 -5.84
N SER A 118 14.75 -2.86 -5.96
CA SER A 118 14.06 -2.44 -7.18
C SER A 118 14.02 -0.91 -7.26
N PRO A 119 14.35 -0.30 -8.42
CA PRO A 119 14.36 1.16 -8.57
C PRO A 119 13.04 1.85 -8.20
N ILE A 120 11.87 1.31 -8.57
CA ILE A 120 10.57 1.95 -8.26
C ILE A 120 10.38 2.17 -6.75
N PRO A 121 10.34 1.11 -5.91
CA PRO A 121 10.08 1.31 -4.48
C PRO A 121 11.21 2.10 -3.80
N PHE A 122 12.45 1.95 -4.24
CA PHE A 122 13.57 2.73 -3.71
C PHE A 122 13.43 4.24 -4.01
N VAL A 123 13.11 4.60 -5.25
CA VAL A 123 12.86 5.99 -5.65
C VAL A 123 11.61 6.52 -4.97
N ALA A 124 10.53 5.72 -4.89
CA ALA A 124 9.30 6.12 -4.21
C ALA A 124 9.50 6.40 -2.72
N ALA A 125 10.43 5.70 -2.05
CA ALA A 125 10.81 5.98 -0.66
C ALA A 125 11.51 7.34 -0.49
N ASN A 126 11.96 7.95 -1.58
CA ASN A 126 12.65 9.24 -1.60
C ASN A 126 11.76 10.36 -2.15
N ILE A 127 10.48 10.13 -2.46
CA ILE A 127 9.55 11.14 -2.97
C ILE A 127 8.26 11.11 -2.14
N VAL A 128 7.84 12.28 -1.65
CA VAL A 128 6.57 12.43 -0.91
C VAL A 128 5.39 12.26 -1.86
N THR A 129 4.65 11.16 -1.70
CA THR A 129 3.50 10.73 -2.51
C THR A 129 2.54 9.86 -1.68
N PRO A 130 1.25 9.76 -2.04
CA PRO A 130 0.32 8.86 -1.35
C PRO A 130 0.57 7.36 -1.63
N ASP A 131 1.54 7.02 -2.50
CA ASP A 131 1.78 5.64 -2.95
C ASP A 131 2.55 4.79 -1.94
N THR A 132 3.56 5.33 -1.26
CA THR A 132 4.29 4.58 -0.22
C THR A 132 3.44 4.25 1.00
N PRO A 133 2.59 5.14 1.58
CA PRO A 133 1.71 4.74 2.67
C PRO A 133 0.66 3.73 2.18
N LEU A 134 0.12 3.88 0.96
CA LEU A 134 -0.77 2.86 0.40
C LEU A 134 -0.09 1.50 0.30
N THR A 135 1.15 1.46 -0.21
CA THR A 135 1.91 0.21 -0.43
C THR A 135 2.15 -0.54 0.87
N VAL A 136 2.53 0.15 1.95
CA VAL A 136 2.77 -0.50 3.24
C VAL A 136 1.48 -1.08 3.82
N TRP A 137 0.37 -0.34 3.76
CA TRP A 137 -0.89 -0.78 4.34
C TRP A 137 -1.57 -1.87 3.50
N VAL A 138 -1.42 -1.85 2.18
CA VAL A 138 -1.83 -2.97 1.31
C VAL A 138 -0.98 -4.21 1.58
N SER A 139 0.32 -4.06 1.80
CA SER A 139 1.20 -5.20 2.13
C SER A 139 0.85 -5.80 3.49
N ALA A 140 0.56 -4.96 4.48
CA ALA A 140 0.01 -5.36 5.77
C ALA A 140 -1.35 -6.07 5.60
N MET A 141 -2.24 -5.54 4.77
CA MET A 141 -3.55 -6.13 4.46
C MET A 141 -3.38 -7.53 3.85
N PHE A 142 -2.46 -7.74 2.90
CA PHE A 142 -2.20 -9.06 2.33
C PHE A 142 -1.64 -10.05 3.35
N LEU A 143 -0.71 -9.62 4.21
CA LEU A 143 -0.23 -10.44 5.31
C LEU A 143 -1.37 -10.81 6.27
N GLY A 144 -2.19 -9.84 6.66
CA GLY A 144 -3.35 -10.03 7.53
C GLY A 144 -4.32 -11.06 6.92
N PHE A 145 -4.70 -10.87 5.66
CA PHE A 145 -5.57 -11.80 4.94
C PHE A 145 -5.00 -13.22 4.91
N TRP A 146 -3.73 -13.38 4.54
CA TRP A 146 -3.08 -14.67 4.50
C TRP A 146 -3.09 -15.37 5.86
N LYS A 147 -2.79 -14.62 6.93
CA LYS A 147 -2.82 -15.14 8.30
C LYS A 147 -4.24 -15.52 8.76
N VAL A 148 -5.26 -14.74 8.41
CA VAL A 148 -6.66 -15.09 8.66
C VAL A 148 -7.05 -16.39 7.94
N PHE A 149 -6.66 -16.50 6.67
CA PHE A 149 -6.98 -17.65 5.82
C PHE A 149 -6.34 -18.94 6.36
N ARG A 150 -5.10 -18.86 6.87
CA ARG A 150 -4.33 -20.00 7.38
C ARG A 150 -4.59 -20.31 8.86
N SER A 151 -5.15 -19.38 9.63
CA SER A 151 -5.30 -19.57 11.08
C SER A 151 -6.30 -20.68 11.41
N GLN A 152 -5.86 -21.69 12.17
CA GLN A 152 -6.72 -22.74 12.73
C GLN A 152 -7.30 -22.35 14.10
N SER A 153 -6.60 -21.49 14.85
CA SER A 153 -7.02 -21.02 16.17
C SER A 153 -7.96 -19.82 16.06
N LYS A 154 -9.12 -19.87 16.73
CA LYS A 154 -10.12 -18.79 16.73
C LYS A 154 -9.57 -17.48 17.32
N PRO A 155 -8.95 -17.44 18.53
CA PRO A 155 -8.36 -16.21 19.06
C PRO A 155 -7.31 -15.59 18.14
N ARG A 156 -6.41 -16.42 17.59
CA ARG A 156 -5.37 -15.95 16.67
C ARG A 156 -5.96 -15.39 15.37
N ARG A 157 -7.02 -16.03 14.86
CA ARG A 157 -7.73 -15.57 13.67
C ARG A 157 -8.38 -14.20 13.91
N LEU A 158 -9.06 -14.00 15.04
CA LEU A 158 -9.68 -12.72 15.38
C LEU A 158 -8.64 -11.59 15.48
N MET A 159 -7.46 -11.85 16.07
CA MET A 159 -6.36 -10.88 16.09
C MET A 159 -5.92 -10.47 14.68
N TRP A 160 -5.82 -11.43 13.75
CA TRP A 160 -5.47 -11.13 12.36
C TRP A 160 -6.61 -10.47 11.58
N GLU A 161 -7.88 -10.74 11.90
CA GLU A 161 -9.04 -10.05 11.34
C GLU A 161 -9.11 -8.59 11.80
N PHE A 162 -8.73 -8.32 13.06
CA PHE A 162 -8.55 -6.97 13.57
C PHE A 162 -7.45 -6.24 12.80
N PHE A 163 -6.26 -6.85 12.71
CA PHE A 163 -5.13 -6.30 11.96
C PHE A 163 -5.49 -6.05 10.48
N LEU A 164 -6.21 -6.98 9.85
CA LEU A 164 -6.67 -6.87 8.46
C LEU A 164 -7.63 -5.67 8.27
N GLY A 165 -8.61 -5.51 9.17
CA GLY A 165 -9.57 -4.41 9.11
C GLY A 165 -8.89 -3.05 9.28
N VAL A 166 -8.00 -2.92 10.27
CA VAL A 166 -7.24 -1.70 10.52
C VAL A 166 -6.31 -1.37 9.35
N SER A 167 -5.53 -2.34 8.86
CA SER A 167 -4.63 -2.11 7.72
C SER A 167 -5.38 -1.76 6.43
N GLY A 168 -6.52 -2.40 6.16
CA GLY A 168 -7.39 -2.01 5.05
C GLY A 168 -7.92 -0.58 5.19
N GLY A 169 -8.35 -0.19 6.39
CA GLY A 169 -8.83 1.17 6.66
C GLY A 169 -7.72 2.22 6.50
N LEU A 170 -6.51 1.93 6.96
CA LEU A 170 -5.33 2.79 6.76
C LEU A 170 -4.91 2.86 5.27
N ALA A 171 -5.03 1.77 4.51
CA ALA A 171 -4.84 1.82 3.06
C ALA A 171 -5.87 2.78 2.41
N PHE A 172 -7.14 2.70 2.81
CA PHE A 172 -8.19 3.62 2.35
C PHE A 172 -7.93 5.08 2.77
N LEU A 173 -7.41 5.34 3.98
CA LEU A 173 -6.95 6.66 4.41
C LEU A 173 -5.64 7.13 3.74
N SER A 174 -5.00 6.29 2.92
CA SER A 174 -3.80 6.69 2.16
C SER A 174 -4.17 7.22 0.78
N LYS A 175 -5.08 6.54 0.07
CA LYS A 175 -5.42 6.89 -1.33
C LYS A 175 -6.89 6.65 -1.73
N GLY A 176 -7.78 6.52 -0.75
CA GLY A 176 -9.22 6.42 -0.95
C GLY A 176 -9.64 5.16 -1.71
N PRO A 177 -10.57 5.26 -2.68
CA PRO A 177 -11.12 4.12 -3.42
C PRO A 177 -10.10 3.25 -4.15
N ALA A 178 -8.90 3.77 -4.44
CA ALA A 178 -7.83 2.98 -5.06
C ALA A 178 -7.50 1.70 -4.29
N THR A 179 -7.75 1.66 -2.98
CA THR A 179 -7.59 0.47 -2.13
C THR A 179 -8.41 -0.73 -2.61
N PHE A 180 -9.59 -0.51 -3.20
CA PHE A 180 -10.45 -1.61 -3.67
C PHE A 180 -9.83 -2.40 -4.82
N VAL A 181 -8.99 -1.77 -5.66
CA VAL A 181 -8.24 -2.45 -6.71
C VAL A 181 -7.35 -3.55 -6.10
N TYR A 182 -6.73 -3.26 -4.95
CA TYR A 182 -5.87 -4.21 -4.24
C TYR A 182 -6.65 -5.23 -3.41
N MET A 183 -7.96 -5.04 -3.18
CA MET A 183 -8.82 -6.06 -2.60
C MET A 183 -9.28 -7.10 -3.65
N ALA A 184 -9.26 -6.77 -4.94
CA ALA A 184 -9.72 -7.66 -6.00
C ALA A 184 -8.96 -9.01 -6.06
N PRO A 185 -7.61 -9.08 -5.92
CA PRO A 185 -6.91 -10.36 -5.85
C PRO A 185 -7.37 -11.26 -4.71
N VAL A 186 -7.70 -10.68 -3.54
CA VAL A 186 -8.23 -11.41 -2.39
C VAL A 186 -9.61 -11.99 -2.72
N PHE A 187 -10.49 -11.18 -3.34
CA PHE A 187 -11.80 -11.62 -3.78
C PHE A 187 -11.70 -12.77 -4.79
N PHE A 188 -10.90 -12.62 -5.85
CA PHE A 188 -10.73 -13.66 -6.86
C PHE A 188 -10.08 -14.92 -6.31
N PHE A 189 -9.15 -14.80 -5.37
CA PHE A 189 -8.60 -15.96 -4.65
C PHE A 189 -9.66 -16.71 -3.84
N LEU A 190 -10.51 -15.99 -3.11
CA LEU A 190 -11.60 -16.60 -2.33
C LEU A 190 -12.65 -17.25 -3.24
N LEU A 191 -12.96 -16.63 -4.38
CA LEU A 191 -13.84 -17.18 -5.39
C LEU A 191 -13.26 -18.47 -5.98
N ALA A 192 -12.01 -18.43 -6.45
CA ALA A 192 -11.36 -19.56 -7.11
C ALA A 192 -11.05 -20.72 -6.14
N SER A 193 -10.84 -20.43 -4.86
CA SER A 193 -10.69 -21.46 -3.81
C SER A 193 -12.03 -22.01 -3.30
N GLY A 194 -13.17 -21.44 -3.70
CA GLY A 194 -14.50 -21.84 -3.24
C GLY A 194 -14.80 -21.48 -1.79
N ASN A 195 -13.97 -20.64 -1.16
CA ASN A 195 -14.14 -20.26 0.25
C ASN A 195 -14.88 -18.93 0.45
N LEU A 196 -15.27 -18.22 -0.62
CA LEU A 196 -15.88 -16.89 -0.53
C LEU A 196 -17.08 -16.84 0.42
N LYS A 197 -18.10 -17.69 0.22
CA LYS A 197 -19.29 -17.73 1.08
C LYS A 197 -18.94 -18.03 2.54
N ALA A 198 -18.09 -19.03 2.76
CA ALA A 198 -17.65 -19.40 4.10
C ALA A 198 -16.83 -18.30 4.78
N TYR A 199 -16.05 -17.52 4.02
CA TYR A 199 -15.27 -16.41 4.52
C TYR A 199 -16.17 -15.25 4.98
N CYS A 200 -17.12 -14.83 4.13
CA CYS A 200 -18.01 -13.69 4.37
C CYS A 200 -19.03 -13.94 5.50
N LEU A 201 -19.45 -15.18 5.72
CA LEU A 201 -20.40 -15.53 6.79
C LEU A 201 -19.75 -15.60 8.19
N ARG A 202 -18.43 -15.44 8.32
CA ARG A 202 -17.77 -15.47 9.62
C ARG A 202 -17.99 -14.17 10.37
N TRP A 203 -18.22 -14.26 11.68
CA TRP A 203 -18.27 -13.10 12.58
C TRP A 203 -17.06 -12.17 12.44
N GLY A 204 -15.89 -12.77 12.26
CA GLY A 204 -14.64 -12.05 12.03
C GLY A 204 -14.61 -11.16 10.78
N PHE A 205 -15.37 -11.53 9.74
CA PHE A 205 -15.51 -10.71 8.54
C PHE A 205 -16.30 -9.43 8.83
N LEU A 206 -17.39 -9.52 9.62
CA LEU A 206 -18.14 -8.34 10.04
C LEU A 206 -17.25 -7.40 10.86
N MET A 207 -16.51 -7.93 11.84
CA MET A 207 -15.58 -7.13 12.64
C MET A 207 -14.51 -6.44 11.78
N CYS A 208 -13.86 -7.19 10.88
CA CYS A 208 -12.89 -6.64 9.94
C CYS A 208 -13.49 -5.53 9.06
N SER A 209 -14.73 -5.72 8.57
CA SER A 209 -15.43 -4.75 7.73
C SER A 209 -15.78 -3.48 8.51
N LEU A 210 -16.25 -3.62 9.76
CA LEU A 210 -16.54 -2.49 10.64
C LEU A 210 -15.27 -1.69 10.98
N LEU A 211 -14.15 -2.36 11.24
CA LEU A 211 -12.86 -1.70 11.47
C LEU A 211 -12.36 -0.98 10.22
N PHE A 212 -12.48 -1.62 9.04
CA PHE A 212 -12.16 -0.99 7.77
C PHE A 212 -12.95 0.31 7.58
N VAL A 213 -14.27 0.28 7.80
CA VAL A 213 -15.13 1.48 7.68
C VAL A 213 -14.81 2.50 8.75
N ALA A 214 -14.68 2.09 10.01
CA ALA A 214 -14.43 3.01 11.13
C ALA A 214 -13.11 3.77 10.94
N VAL A 215 -12.03 3.08 10.55
CA VAL A 215 -10.75 3.70 10.27
C VAL A 215 -10.79 4.45 8.93
N GLY A 216 -11.21 3.78 7.86
CA GLY A 216 -11.21 4.32 6.49
C GLY A 216 -12.07 5.57 6.31
N ALA A 217 -13.24 5.62 6.95
CA ALA A 217 -14.17 6.73 6.85
C ALA A 217 -13.92 7.83 7.89
N SER A 218 -13.08 7.60 8.90
CA SER A 218 -12.88 8.52 10.03
C SER A 218 -12.61 9.97 9.59
N TRP A 219 -11.63 10.16 8.71
CA TRP A 219 -11.27 11.48 8.19
C TRP A 219 -12.36 12.10 7.33
N TYR A 220 -12.99 11.32 6.44
CA TYR A 220 -14.05 11.83 5.57
C TYR A 220 -15.24 12.33 6.40
N VAL A 221 -15.62 11.59 7.45
CA VAL A 221 -16.68 12.01 8.38
C VAL A 221 -16.29 13.30 9.08
N ALA A 222 -15.05 13.43 9.54
CA ALA A 222 -14.56 14.67 10.15
C ALA A 222 -14.62 15.85 9.17
N VAL A 223 -14.12 15.71 7.94
CA VAL A 223 -14.17 16.78 6.94
C VAL A 223 -15.60 17.14 6.54
N ILE A 224 -16.49 16.16 6.39
CA ILE A 224 -17.91 16.41 6.09
C ILE A 224 -18.57 17.23 7.20
N TYR A 225 -18.17 17.02 8.45
CA TYR A 225 -18.66 17.80 9.58
C TYR A 225 -18.19 19.26 9.54
N TYR A 226 -16.92 19.52 9.17
CA TYR A 226 -16.35 20.87 9.15
C TYR A 226 -16.58 21.65 7.85
N ILE A 227 -16.77 20.96 6.72
CA ILE A 227 -16.88 21.59 5.39
C ILE A 227 -18.23 21.26 4.76
N PRO A 228 -19.17 22.23 4.74
CA PRO A 228 -20.41 22.10 3.98
C PRO A 228 -20.12 21.78 2.51
N GLY A 229 -20.78 20.77 1.96
CA GLY A 229 -20.61 20.33 0.57
C GLY A 229 -19.47 19.32 0.34
N ALA A 230 -18.64 19.00 1.34
CA ALA A 230 -17.56 18.02 1.17
C ALA A 230 -18.06 16.62 0.78
N LEU A 231 -19.22 16.18 1.28
CA LEU A 231 -19.83 14.90 0.88
C LEU A 231 -20.11 14.87 -0.62
N HIS A 232 -20.71 15.95 -1.15
CA HIS A 232 -20.98 16.10 -2.57
C HIS A 232 -19.68 16.08 -3.38
N TYR A 233 -18.67 16.83 -2.93
CA TYR A 233 -17.35 16.82 -3.54
C TYR A 233 -16.74 15.41 -3.62
N PHE A 234 -16.77 14.65 -2.52
CA PHE A 234 -16.22 13.29 -2.50
C PHE A 234 -16.97 12.34 -3.44
N LEU A 235 -18.31 12.40 -3.47
CA LEU A 235 -19.12 11.52 -4.32
C LEU A 235 -19.01 11.88 -5.80
N GLU A 236 -19.06 13.16 -6.14
CA GLU A 236 -18.96 13.62 -7.53
C GLU A 236 -17.53 13.54 -8.03
N SER A 237 -16.58 14.27 -7.43
CA SER A 237 -15.24 14.38 -8.01
C SER A 237 -14.37 13.14 -7.78
N GLN A 238 -14.44 12.54 -6.58
CA GLN A 238 -13.49 11.49 -6.18
C GLN A 238 -13.98 10.08 -6.49
N VAL A 239 -15.30 9.87 -6.56
CA VAL A 239 -15.91 8.59 -6.95
C VAL A 239 -16.37 8.67 -8.40
N THR A 240 -17.29 9.58 -8.72
CA THR A 240 -17.92 9.61 -10.05
C THR A 240 -16.94 10.05 -11.12
N GLY A 241 -16.29 11.20 -10.92
CA GLY A 241 -15.36 11.80 -11.87
C GLY A 241 -14.10 10.98 -12.09
N ARG A 242 -13.62 10.26 -11.06
CA ARG A 242 -12.42 9.43 -11.18
C ARG A 242 -12.67 8.03 -11.73
N LEU A 243 -13.90 7.49 -11.61
CA LEU A 243 -14.22 6.13 -12.06
C LEU A 243 -15.00 6.09 -13.37
N PHE A 244 -15.80 7.12 -13.67
CA PHE A 244 -16.80 7.09 -14.74
C PHE A 244 -16.73 8.27 -15.71
N THR A 245 -15.86 9.26 -15.50
CA THR A 245 -15.70 10.41 -16.42
C THR A 245 -14.28 10.55 -16.93
N GLU A 246 -14.13 11.16 -18.12
CA GLU A 246 -12.84 11.49 -18.74
C GLU A 246 -12.26 12.84 -18.25
N GLU A 247 -12.87 13.43 -17.22
CA GLU A 247 -12.63 14.81 -16.77
C GLU A 247 -11.16 15.07 -16.38
N PHE A 248 -10.43 14.03 -15.97
CA PHE A 248 -9.01 14.13 -15.64
C PHE A 248 -8.05 13.77 -16.78
N ASN A 249 -8.56 13.41 -17.96
CA ASN A 249 -7.82 13.01 -19.17
C ASN A 249 -6.64 12.07 -18.90
N ARG A 250 -6.83 11.10 -17.99
CA ARG A 250 -5.77 10.18 -17.56
C ARG A 250 -5.73 8.99 -18.49
N ASN A 251 -4.81 9.02 -19.45
CA ASN A 251 -4.50 7.88 -20.32
C ASN A 251 -5.75 7.35 -21.05
N PRO A 252 -6.35 8.16 -21.95
CA PRO A 252 -7.68 7.88 -22.53
C PRO A 252 -7.75 6.57 -23.31
N GLU A 253 -6.61 6.02 -23.72
CA GLU A 253 -6.57 4.84 -24.57
C GLU A 253 -6.18 3.59 -23.76
N TRP A 254 -6.90 2.47 -23.98
CA TRP A 254 -6.71 1.22 -23.25
C TRP A 254 -5.27 0.66 -23.34
N TYR A 255 -4.56 0.95 -24.42
CA TYR A 255 -3.18 0.51 -24.64
C TYR A 255 -2.16 1.39 -23.93
N THR A 256 -2.55 2.58 -23.42
CA THR A 256 -1.68 3.48 -22.61
C THR A 256 -1.09 2.80 -21.42
N PHE A 257 -1.85 1.86 -20.85
CA PHE A 257 -1.35 1.03 -19.79
C PHE A 257 -0.06 0.29 -20.19
N THR A 258 -0.04 -0.26 -21.40
CA THR A 258 1.07 -1.09 -21.90
C THR A 258 2.31 -0.26 -22.17
N TYR A 259 2.26 0.84 -22.93
CA TYR A 259 3.49 1.58 -23.24
C TYR A 259 3.96 2.52 -22.13
N VAL A 260 3.10 2.93 -21.18
CA VAL A 260 3.52 3.73 -20.02
C VAL A 260 3.97 2.85 -18.87
N TYR A 261 3.15 1.91 -18.42
CA TYR A 261 3.46 1.15 -17.21
C TYR A 261 4.33 -0.08 -17.46
N LEU A 262 4.29 -0.72 -18.64
CA LEU A 262 5.14 -1.89 -18.88
C LEU A 262 6.63 -1.52 -18.81
N PRO A 263 7.12 -0.44 -19.45
CA PRO A 263 8.51 -0.02 -19.28
C PRO A 263 8.82 0.33 -17.83
N VAL A 264 7.94 1.08 -17.16
CA VAL A 264 8.12 1.45 -15.75
C VAL A 264 8.27 0.19 -14.90
N VAL A 265 7.39 -0.79 -15.02
CA VAL A 265 7.48 -2.06 -14.28
C VAL A 265 8.75 -2.84 -14.65
N LEU A 266 9.07 -2.98 -15.94
CA LEU A 266 10.23 -3.75 -16.40
C LEU A 266 11.56 -3.13 -15.94
N PHE A 267 11.77 -1.84 -16.19
CA PHE A 267 12.98 -1.12 -15.82
C PHE A 267 13.02 -0.82 -14.31
N GLY A 268 11.88 -0.50 -13.73
CA GLY A 268 11.72 -0.17 -12.33
C GLY A 268 11.81 -1.35 -11.38
N THR A 269 11.87 -2.57 -11.90
CA THR A 269 12.17 -3.80 -11.15
C THR A 269 13.47 -4.46 -11.61
N LEU A 270 14.31 -3.77 -12.41
CA LEU A 270 15.66 -4.23 -12.68
C LEU A 270 16.48 -4.28 -11.37
N PRO A 271 17.45 -5.21 -11.26
CA PRO A 271 17.81 -6.25 -12.23
C PRO A 271 16.89 -7.49 -12.18
N TRP A 272 15.89 -7.50 -11.29
CA TRP A 272 15.09 -8.69 -10.98
C TRP A 272 14.14 -9.13 -12.09
N SER A 273 13.58 -8.17 -12.85
CA SER A 273 12.79 -8.48 -14.05
C SER A 273 13.57 -9.36 -15.04
N VAL A 274 14.85 -9.09 -15.25
CA VAL A 274 15.74 -9.90 -16.10
C VAL A 274 16.04 -11.25 -15.46
N ALA A 275 16.28 -11.28 -14.15
CA ALA A 275 16.63 -12.51 -13.43
C ALA A 275 15.52 -13.59 -13.46
N TRP A 276 14.24 -13.20 -13.58
CA TRP A 276 13.12 -14.16 -13.57
C TRP A 276 12.68 -14.61 -14.97
N LEU A 277 12.98 -13.84 -16.03
CA LEU A 277 12.60 -14.17 -17.40
C LEU A 277 13.05 -15.58 -17.84
N PRO A 278 14.32 -16.01 -17.63
CA PRO A 278 14.76 -17.35 -18.00
C PRO A 278 13.98 -18.44 -17.26
N ARG A 279 13.59 -18.18 -16.00
CA ARG A 279 12.85 -19.15 -15.19
C ARG A 279 11.39 -19.23 -15.58
N ILE A 280 10.76 -18.12 -15.94
CA ILE A 280 9.41 -18.09 -16.51
C ILE A 280 9.39 -18.86 -17.84
N ILE A 281 10.36 -18.59 -18.72
CA ILE A 281 10.49 -19.29 -20.01
C ILE A 281 10.71 -20.78 -19.81
N HIS A 282 11.58 -21.17 -18.86
CA HIS A 282 11.81 -22.57 -18.53
C HIS A 282 10.55 -23.25 -17.99
N LEU A 283 9.82 -22.60 -17.08
CA LEU A 283 8.56 -23.14 -16.54
C LEU A 283 7.48 -23.26 -17.62
N TYR A 284 7.38 -22.29 -18.53
CA TYR A 284 6.45 -22.33 -19.66
C TYR A 284 6.79 -23.45 -20.65
N LYS A 285 8.09 -23.63 -20.97
CA LYS A 285 8.57 -24.66 -21.90
C LYS A 285 8.50 -26.08 -21.33
N ASN A 286 8.78 -26.23 -20.03
CA ASN A 286 8.93 -27.55 -19.38
C ASN A 286 7.74 -27.96 -18.52
N ARG A 287 6.70 -27.14 -18.43
CA ARG A 287 5.39 -27.53 -17.90
C ARG A 287 4.31 -27.09 -18.88
N GLY A 288 3.71 -28.06 -19.58
CA GLY A 288 2.26 -27.95 -19.78
C GLY A 288 1.67 -27.72 -18.40
N PHE A 289 0.96 -26.61 -18.19
CA PHE A 289 0.43 -26.22 -16.88
C PHE A 289 -0.29 -27.42 -16.23
N GLU A 290 0.41 -28.20 -15.39
CA GLU A 290 -0.25 -29.10 -14.46
C GLU A 290 -1.00 -28.20 -13.50
N ARG A 291 -2.25 -27.91 -13.86
CA ARG A 291 -3.22 -27.27 -13.01
C ARG A 291 -3.44 -28.22 -11.85
N LYS A 292 -2.59 -28.18 -10.83
CA LYS A 292 -2.99 -28.68 -9.52
C LYS A 292 -4.24 -27.86 -9.16
N PRO A 293 -5.42 -28.49 -9.06
CA PRO A 293 -6.63 -27.75 -8.80
C PRO A 293 -6.43 -26.93 -7.53
N LEU A 294 -6.88 -25.68 -7.50
CA LEU A 294 -6.83 -24.82 -6.29
C LEU A 294 -7.44 -25.53 -5.06
N ARG A 295 -8.32 -26.52 -5.28
CA ARG A 295 -8.91 -27.40 -4.27
C ARG A 295 -7.91 -28.34 -3.57
N GLN A 296 -6.74 -28.64 -4.16
CA GLN A 296 -5.71 -29.50 -3.56
C GLN A 296 -4.86 -28.80 -2.50
N TRP A 297 -5.08 -27.52 -2.23
CA TRP A 297 -4.65 -26.88 -0.97
C TRP A 297 -5.57 -27.31 0.18
N ASP A 298 -5.82 -28.62 0.27
CA ASP A 298 -6.79 -29.24 1.17
C ASP A 298 -6.31 -29.20 2.62
N ARG A 299 -7.28 -29.05 3.53
CA ARG A 299 -7.20 -28.61 4.93
C ARG A 299 -6.53 -29.60 5.90
N ARG A 300 -5.73 -30.55 5.41
CA ARG A 300 -5.23 -31.68 6.22
C ARG A 300 -3.72 -31.96 6.12
N THR A 301 -2.97 -31.21 5.34
CA THR A 301 -1.50 -31.38 5.26
C THR A 301 -0.69 -30.18 5.74
N LEU A 302 -1.32 -29.24 6.47
CA LEU A 302 -0.61 -28.18 7.20
C LEU A 302 -1.30 -27.86 8.53
#